data_AF-A0A8G0ZYY2-F1
#
_entry.id   AF-A0A8G0ZYY2-F1
#
_cell.length_a   1.000
_cell.length_b   1.000
_cell.length_c   1.000
_cell.angle_alpha   90.00
_cell.angle_beta   90.00
_cell.angle_gamma   90.00
#
_symmetry.space_group_name_H-M   'P 1'
#
loop_
_entity.id
_entity.type
_entity.pdbx_description
1 polymer ?
#
loop_
_entity_poly.entity_id
_entity_poly.type
_entity_poly.pdbx_seq_one_letter_code
_entity_poly.pdbx_strand_id
1 'polypeptide(L)'
;MTLQGHFIAGPFDDGDPVTGHYYEAASPDPARAQVWGYTAALSYRPGDTLTLHAMSNAPRIAVEIARDGLTPRVLWSGTIEGGFAETPADCSVRGCGWPERLRLPIPADWPSGVYTIRLTVPGHESQHMFVLRAAKPAARVAMVLATGTWCAYNDWGGSNHYQGLTGPKGDDFAAHVSLLRPWAKGFVQWPEGAPRIPHASPLLAKPRYPHMDYARARGISKKYASSGWGAFERPFALWCEGQGIALDYLTQHDLHADPATLDGYPRALIVGHDEYWTWEMRDHLDAWLDRGGELARFAGNFFWQTRLSDDLLTQTCFKSRAGAEDPTPDPTRLTSYWDHPQVRRPAVATMGLTGSMGVYAGWSRCAAHGTGGFVIYRPDHWALTDTGLGYGDVLGRSSTIFGYEVDGIDYTMTHGLPFAAPDAGLQGDLTIVALSPATTLSHSSGPHDRDQFIGTADAEEVAQTVYGALTPETLGRASRGNGCLAEYRRGRGAVLNAGSCEWVAGLIKRDATVERVTRRILTGPWAVA
;
A
#
# COMPACT_ATOMS: atom_id res chain seq x y z
N MET A 1 -7.14 -28.50 -2.73
CA MET A 1 -6.01 -28.41 -3.68
C MET A 1 -4.71 -28.42 -2.88
N THR A 2 -3.69 -29.17 -3.30
CA THR A 2 -2.38 -29.16 -2.65
C THR A 2 -1.70 -27.82 -2.92
N LEU A 3 -1.11 -27.19 -1.88
CA LEU A 3 -0.35 -25.95 -2.03
C LEU A 3 0.87 -26.18 -2.93
N GLN A 4 1.21 -25.17 -3.75
CA GLN A 4 2.30 -25.24 -4.73
C GLN A 4 3.55 -24.52 -4.25
N GLY A 5 4.71 -24.94 -4.76
CA GLY A 5 5.98 -24.31 -4.41
C GLY A 5 6.25 -24.41 -2.92
N HIS A 6 6.88 -23.40 -2.34
CA HIS A 6 7.24 -23.34 -0.92
C HIS A 6 6.14 -22.80 0.00
N PHE A 7 4.89 -22.87 -0.46
CA PHE A 7 3.73 -22.55 0.38
C PHE A 7 3.37 -23.73 1.29
N ILE A 8 3.11 -23.42 2.55
CA ILE A 8 2.66 -24.37 3.56
C ILE A 8 1.35 -23.91 4.20
N ALA A 9 0.59 -24.89 4.68
CA ALA A 9 -0.61 -24.66 5.45
C ALA A 9 -0.21 -24.19 6.85
N GLY A 10 -0.77 -23.07 7.30
CA GLY A 10 -0.68 -22.66 8.70
C GLY A 10 -1.56 -23.53 9.60
N PRO A 11 -1.46 -23.37 10.93
CA PRO A 11 -2.22 -24.18 11.88
C PRO A 11 -3.76 -24.05 11.71
N PHE A 12 -4.21 -22.95 11.11
CA PHE A 12 -5.62 -22.61 10.90
C PHE A 12 -6.01 -22.58 9.42
N ASP A 13 -5.28 -23.28 8.56
CA ASP A 13 -5.65 -23.45 7.16
C ASP A 13 -6.86 -24.38 7.02
N ASP A 14 -8.02 -23.84 6.67
CA ASP A 14 -9.25 -24.58 6.41
C ASP A 14 -9.36 -25.06 4.95
N GLY A 15 -8.37 -24.76 4.11
CA GLY A 15 -8.36 -25.09 2.69
C GLY A 15 -9.03 -24.03 1.80
N ASP A 16 -9.68 -23.02 2.37
CA ASP A 16 -10.31 -21.92 1.64
C ASP A 16 -9.24 -20.89 1.22
N PRO A 17 -9.29 -20.34 -0.01
CA PRO A 17 -8.35 -19.31 -0.46
C PRO A 17 -8.46 -17.98 0.28
N VAL A 18 -9.62 -17.68 0.85
CA VAL A 18 -9.97 -16.41 1.49
C VAL A 18 -9.71 -16.52 3.00
N THR A 19 -10.34 -17.48 3.67
CA THR A 19 -10.29 -17.62 5.13
C THR A 19 -9.08 -18.41 5.63
N GLY A 20 -8.58 -19.37 4.85
CA GLY A 20 -7.46 -20.23 5.24
C GLY A 20 -6.14 -19.48 5.39
N HIS A 21 -5.39 -19.78 6.46
CA HIS A 21 -4.04 -19.25 6.67
C HIS A 21 -2.98 -20.12 5.99
N TYR A 22 -2.38 -19.62 4.90
CA TYR A 22 -1.28 -20.27 4.19
C TYR A 22 -0.26 -19.21 3.78
N TYR A 23 1.01 -19.60 3.72
CA TYR A 23 2.11 -18.66 3.51
C TYR A 23 3.34 -19.33 2.90
N GLU A 24 4.22 -18.51 2.33
CA GLU A 24 5.52 -18.91 1.82
C GLU A 24 6.56 -18.90 2.94
N ALA A 25 7.39 -19.94 3.00
CA ALA A 25 8.50 -20.01 3.95
C ALA A 25 9.63 -20.90 3.41
N ALA A 26 10.85 -20.69 3.92
CA ALA A 26 11.94 -21.62 3.67
C ALA A 26 11.64 -23.01 4.25
N SER A 27 12.03 -24.05 3.54
CA SER A 27 11.81 -25.44 3.96
C SER A 27 12.95 -25.93 4.86
N PRO A 28 12.69 -26.69 5.93
CA PRO A 28 13.74 -27.33 6.71
C PRO A 28 14.32 -28.59 6.02
N ASP A 29 13.73 -29.05 4.92
CA ASP A 29 14.20 -30.23 4.19
C ASP A 29 15.47 -29.90 3.40
N PRO A 30 16.64 -30.49 3.73
CA PRO A 30 17.90 -30.21 3.05
C PRO A 30 17.94 -30.74 1.60
N ALA A 31 17.07 -31.69 1.25
CA ALA A 31 17.01 -32.24 -0.11
C ALA A 31 16.22 -31.35 -1.09
N ARG A 32 15.42 -30.43 -0.56
CA ARG A 32 14.55 -29.57 -1.36
C ARG A 32 15.33 -28.39 -1.96
N ALA A 33 15.32 -28.24 -3.28
CA ALA A 33 15.94 -27.08 -3.92
C ALA A 33 15.28 -25.77 -3.43
N GLN A 34 16.10 -24.87 -2.89
CA GLN A 34 15.64 -23.56 -2.43
C GLN A 34 16.79 -22.56 -2.31
N VAL A 35 16.42 -21.29 -2.44
CA VAL A 35 17.27 -20.14 -2.21
C VAL A 35 16.37 -18.97 -1.82
N TRP A 36 16.79 -18.20 -0.83
CA TRP A 36 16.07 -17.05 -0.32
C TRP A 36 17.06 -15.98 0.11
N GLY A 37 16.66 -14.72 0.05
CA GLY A 37 17.48 -13.63 0.56
C GLY A 37 16.71 -12.35 0.81
N TYR A 38 17.31 -11.48 1.60
CA TYR A 38 16.82 -10.15 1.92
C TYR A 38 18.00 -9.21 2.21
N THR A 39 17.80 -7.93 1.99
CA THR A 39 18.80 -6.89 2.29
C THR A 39 18.71 -6.43 3.74
N ALA A 40 19.84 -5.98 4.31
CA ALA A 40 19.89 -5.47 5.69
C ALA A 40 19.11 -4.14 5.88
N ALA A 41 18.82 -3.44 4.80
CA ALA A 41 17.97 -2.25 4.78
C ALA A 41 17.10 -2.24 3.52
N LEU A 42 16.01 -1.47 3.57
CA LEU A 42 15.11 -1.30 2.43
C LEU A 42 15.57 -0.21 1.45
N SER A 43 16.24 0.82 1.96
CA SER A 43 16.67 2.00 1.20
C SER A 43 18.16 2.26 1.39
N TYR A 44 18.83 2.66 0.30
CA TYR A 44 20.25 2.95 0.24
C TYR A 44 20.51 4.27 -0.49
N ARG A 45 21.66 4.90 -0.24
CA ARG A 45 22.24 5.99 -1.04
C ARG A 45 23.37 5.45 -1.93
N PRO A 46 23.67 6.11 -3.06
CA PRO A 46 24.90 5.83 -3.79
C PRO A 46 26.12 6.01 -2.87
N GLY A 47 27.05 5.05 -2.89
CA GLY A 47 28.18 4.97 -1.97
C GLY A 47 27.92 4.14 -0.70
N ASP A 48 26.66 3.84 -0.35
CA ASP A 48 26.37 2.91 0.73
C ASP A 48 26.81 1.49 0.37
N THR A 49 26.93 0.62 1.37
CA THR A 49 27.19 -0.82 1.16
C THR A 49 25.88 -1.59 1.27
N LEU A 50 25.48 -2.23 0.16
CA LEU A 50 24.41 -3.22 0.17
C LEU A 50 24.90 -4.49 0.84
N THR A 51 24.15 -4.93 1.86
CA THR A 51 24.37 -6.20 2.56
C THR A 51 23.20 -7.13 2.25
N LEU A 52 23.48 -8.27 1.63
CA LEU A 52 22.51 -9.30 1.31
C LEU A 52 22.71 -10.51 2.22
N HIS A 53 21.67 -10.82 3.00
CA HIS A 53 21.54 -12.04 3.77
C HIS A 53 20.87 -13.09 2.91
N ALA A 54 21.38 -14.32 2.92
CA ALA A 54 20.80 -15.38 2.10
C ALA A 54 21.03 -16.77 2.71
N MET A 55 20.11 -17.66 2.39
CA MET A 55 20.22 -19.09 2.66
C MET A 55 19.96 -19.88 1.37
N SER A 56 20.59 -21.04 1.24
CA SER A 56 20.34 -21.97 0.13
C SER A 56 20.71 -23.40 0.49
N ASN A 57 19.95 -24.38 0.01
CA ASN A 57 20.37 -25.78 0.09
C ASN A 57 21.47 -26.12 -0.94
N ALA A 58 21.61 -25.33 -2.00
CA ALA A 58 22.72 -25.42 -2.94
C ALA A 58 23.96 -24.67 -2.42
N PRO A 59 25.18 -25.13 -2.74
CA PRO A 59 26.43 -24.53 -2.25
C PRO A 59 26.80 -23.20 -2.94
N ARG A 60 26.16 -22.88 -4.07
CA ARG A 60 26.41 -21.66 -4.83
C ARG A 60 25.08 -21.06 -5.28
N ILE A 61 24.97 -19.75 -5.17
CA ILE A 61 23.80 -18.99 -5.59
C ILE A 61 24.22 -18.04 -6.71
N ALA A 62 23.53 -18.09 -7.85
CA ALA A 62 23.65 -17.04 -8.86
C ALA A 62 22.79 -15.84 -8.43
N VAL A 63 23.36 -14.64 -8.48
CA VAL A 63 22.66 -13.41 -8.10
C VAL A 63 22.75 -12.39 -9.23
N GLU A 64 21.61 -11.80 -9.56
CA GLU A 64 21.48 -10.69 -10.51
C GLU A 64 20.82 -9.50 -9.80
N ILE A 65 21.44 -8.33 -9.88
CA ILE A 65 20.87 -7.06 -9.41
C ILE A 65 20.59 -6.20 -10.64
N ALA A 66 19.32 -5.90 -10.84
CA ALA A 66 18.84 -5.09 -11.95
C ALA A 66 18.03 -3.90 -11.46
N ARG A 67 18.23 -2.74 -12.07
CA ARG A 67 17.29 -1.63 -11.94
C ARG A 67 16.04 -1.97 -12.74
N ASP A 68 14.89 -1.95 -12.09
CA ASP A 68 13.60 -2.15 -12.75
C ASP A 68 13.19 -0.89 -13.54
N GLY A 69 12.34 -1.06 -14.55
CA GLY A 69 11.95 -0.02 -15.49
C GLY A 69 11.34 -0.61 -16.77
N LEU A 70 11.01 0.25 -17.73
CA LEU A 70 10.48 -0.21 -19.03
C LEU A 70 11.48 -1.12 -19.75
N THR A 71 12.77 -0.78 -19.62
CA THR A 71 13.88 -1.64 -20.02
C THR A 71 14.74 -1.93 -18.78
N PRO A 72 14.48 -3.05 -18.08
CA PRO A 72 15.29 -3.42 -16.93
C PRO A 72 16.77 -3.54 -17.29
N ARG A 73 17.64 -3.01 -16.42
CA ARG A 73 19.09 -3.00 -16.66
C ARG A 73 19.80 -3.75 -15.55
N VAL A 74 20.43 -4.87 -15.89
CA VAL A 74 21.36 -5.57 -15.00
C VAL A 74 22.58 -4.68 -14.77
N LEU A 75 22.84 -4.36 -13.50
CA LEU A 75 23.95 -3.50 -13.09
C LEU A 75 25.01 -4.28 -12.31
N TRP A 76 24.66 -5.44 -11.78
CA TRP A 76 25.60 -6.37 -11.18
C TRP A 76 25.11 -7.80 -11.32
N SER A 77 26.03 -8.74 -11.55
CA SER A 77 25.75 -10.17 -11.53
C SER A 77 26.95 -10.92 -10.97
N GLY A 78 26.71 -11.97 -10.20
CA GLY A 78 27.78 -12.75 -9.61
C GLY A 78 27.32 -14.11 -9.09
N THR A 79 28.25 -14.87 -8.54
CA THR A 79 27.97 -16.09 -7.79
C THR A 79 28.47 -15.92 -6.37
N ILE A 80 27.61 -16.20 -5.39
CA ILE A 80 27.93 -16.08 -3.98
C ILE A 80 27.86 -17.45 -3.30
N GLU A 81 28.42 -17.53 -2.10
CA GLU A 81 28.35 -18.73 -1.27
C GLU A 81 26.89 -19.02 -0.89
N GLY A 82 26.45 -20.25 -1.13
CA GLY A 82 25.21 -20.76 -0.57
C GLY A 82 25.43 -21.37 0.81
N GLY A 83 24.50 -22.21 1.26
CA GLY A 83 24.58 -22.88 2.54
C GLY A 83 23.30 -22.70 3.35
N PHE A 84 22.85 -23.81 3.92
CA PHE A 84 21.64 -23.83 4.72
C PHE A 84 21.82 -23.02 5.99
N ALA A 85 20.78 -22.27 6.34
CA ALA A 85 20.64 -21.63 7.62
C ALA A 85 19.20 -21.88 8.08
N GLU A 86 19.04 -22.24 9.34
CA GLU A 86 17.71 -22.46 9.92
C GLU A 86 16.89 -21.16 9.86
N THR A 87 15.61 -21.29 9.56
CA THR A 87 14.67 -20.17 9.56
C THR A 87 13.81 -20.27 10.82
N PRO A 88 13.93 -19.33 11.77
CA PRO A 88 13.11 -19.33 12.99
C PRO A 88 11.62 -19.26 12.69
N ALA A 89 10.80 -19.93 13.51
CA ALA A 89 9.35 -19.92 13.35
C ALA A 89 8.74 -18.50 13.49
N ASP A 90 9.39 -17.62 14.25
CA ASP A 90 9.01 -16.22 14.47
C ASP A 90 9.75 -15.24 13.53
N CYS A 91 10.32 -15.71 12.42
CA CYS A 91 11.09 -14.88 11.48
C CYS A 91 10.29 -13.71 10.88
N SER A 92 8.96 -13.83 10.79
CA SER A 92 8.08 -12.72 10.39
C SER A 92 8.09 -11.54 11.38
N VAL A 93 8.40 -11.82 12.65
CA VAL A 93 8.41 -10.87 13.77
C VAL A 93 9.83 -10.42 14.10
N ARG A 94 10.80 -11.35 14.13
CA ARG A 94 12.18 -11.09 14.58
C ARG A 94 13.22 -11.07 13.47
N GLY A 95 12.84 -11.43 12.25
CA GLY A 95 13.76 -11.61 11.14
C GLY A 95 14.31 -13.04 11.05
N CYS A 96 14.88 -13.39 9.90
CA CYS A 96 15.32 -14.75 9.62
C CYS A 96 16.69 -15.09 10.25
N GLY A 97 17.49 -14.07 10.58
CA GLY A 97 18.84 -14.29 11.15
C GLY A 97 19.82 -14.98 10.21
N TRP A 98 19.61 -14.93 8.90
CA TRP A 98 20.48 -15.60 7.94
C TRP A 98 21.85 -14.93 7.83
N PRO A 99 22.91 -15.69 7.50
CA PRO A 99 24.25 -15.14 7.35
C PRO A 99 24.30 -14.14 6.19
N GLU A 100 25.16 -13.12 6.36
CA GLU A 100 25.57 -12.26 5.27
C GLU A 100 26.30 -13.10 4.20
N ARG A 101 25.85 -13.02 2.94
CA ARG A 101 26.45 -13.74 1.81
C ARG A 101 27.05 -12.84 0.74
N LEU A 102 26.73 -11.54 0.78
CA LEU A 102 27.29 -10.54 -0.13
C LEU A 102 27.33 -9.17 0.54
N ARG A 103 28.47 -8.49 0.42
CA ARG A 103 28.65 -7.06 0.63
C ARG A 103 29.03 -6.41 -0.67
N LEU A 104 28.25 -5.44 -1.12
CA LEU A 104 28.47 -4.74 -2.38
C LEU A 104 28.46 -3.23 -2.15
N PRO A 105 29.60 -2.54 -2.27
CA PRO A 105 29.62 -1.08 -2.34
C PRO A 105 28.81 -0.64 -3.56
N ILE A 106 27.78 0.19 -3.35
CA ILE A 106 26.92 0.68 -4.42
C ILE A 106 27.67 1.80 -5.16
N PRO A 107 27.95 1.64 -6.47
CA PRO A 107 28.62 2.68 -7.25
C PRO A 107 27.87 4.01 -7.24
N ALA A 108 28.62 5.12 -7.26
CA ALA A 108 28.05 6.47 -7.21
C ALA A 108 27.22 6.85 -8.45
N ASP A 109 27.40 6.13 -9.56
CA ASP A 109 26.73 6.36 -10.84
C ASP A 109 25.47 5.51 -11.04
N TRP A 110 25.11 4.66 -10.07
CA TRP A 110 23.84 3.94 -10.11
C TRP A 110 22.67 4.92 -9.99
N PRO A 111 21.73 4.95 -10.96
CA PRO A 111 20.64 5.90 -10.94
C PRO A 111 19.59 5.54 -9.88
N SER A 112 18.84 6.53 -9.41
CA SER A 112 17.72 6.28 -8.49
C SER A 112 16.70 5.33 -9.12
N GLY A 113 16.12 4.46 -8.30
CA GLY A 113 15.18 3.44 -8.77
C GLY A 113 14.86 2.38 -7.72
N VAL A 114 13.92 1.52 -8.09
CA VAL A 114 13.72 0.23 -7.42
C VAL A 114 14.60 -0.81 -8.13
N TYR A 115 15.33 -1.57 -7.34
CA TYR A 115 16.26 -2.58 -7.81
C TYR A 115 15.79 -3.95 -7.36
N THR A 116 15.69 -4.89 -8.31
CA THR A 116 15.37 -6.28 -8.03
C THR A 116 16.65 -7.09 -7.85
N ILE A 117 16.67 -7.95 -6.84
CA ILE A 117 17.69 -8.98 -6.63
C ILE A 117 17.05 -10.31 -6.96
N ARG A 118 17.53 -10.99 -8.00
CA ARG A 118 17.13 -12.36 -8.33
C ARG A 118 18.19 -13.31 -7.77
N LEU A 119 17.77 -14.29 -6.97
CA LEU A 119 18.63 -15.35 -6.45
C LEU A 119 18.21 -16.67 -7.08
N THR A 120 19.14 -17.36 -7.75
CA THR A 120 18.83 -18.56 -8.52
C THR A 120 19.76 -19.71 -8.14
N VAL A 121 19.17 -20.89 -7.97
CA VAL A 121 19.86 -22.18 -7.84
C VAL A 121 19.17 -23.20 -8.75
N PRO A 122 19.80 -24.35 -9.08
CA PRO A 122 19.12 -25.39 -9.84
C PRO A 122 17.80 -25.81 -9.17
N GLY A 123 16.68 -25.65 -9.88
CA GLY A 123 15.35 -26.03 -9.40
C GLY A 123 14.62 -24.99 -8.53
N HIS A 124 15.22 -23.83 -8.22
CA HIS A 124 14.53 -22.77 -7.48
C HIS A 124 15.06 -21.37 -7.76
N GLU A 125 14.17 -20.38 -7.74
CA GLU A 125 14.48 -18.96 -7.81
C GLU A 125 13.61 -18.20 -6.81
N SER A 126 14.18 -17.18 -6.18
CA SER A 126 13.46 -16.17 -5.41
C SER A 126 13.88 -14.76 -5.80
N GLN A 127 13.06 -13.78 -5.41
CA GLN A 127 13.29 -12.38 -5.70
C GLN A 127 13.23 -11.56 -4.41
N HIS A 128 14.06 -10.52 -4.35
CA HIS A 128 14.00 -9.47 -3.34
C HIS A 128 14.09 -8.10 -4.04
N MET A 129 13.86 -7.02 -3.31
CA MET A 129 14.04 -5.67 -3.84
C MET A 129 14.55 -4.70 -2.77
N PHE A 130 15.27 -3.68 -3.23
CA PHE A 130 15.65 -2.51 -2.44
C PHE A 130 15.48 -1.23 -3.26
N VAL A 131 15.53 -0.10 -2.59
CA VAL A 131 15.37 1.22 -3.20
C VAL A 131 16.71 1.95 -3.14
N LEU A 132 17.12 2.53 -4.27
CA LEU A 132 18.27 3.41 -4.34
C LEU A 132 17.79 4.86 -4.53
N ARG A 133 18.13 5.71 -3.57
CA ARG A 133 17.85 7.14 -3.63
C ARG A 133 18.74 7.83 -4.65
N ALA A 134 18.30 8.99 -5.12
CA ALA A 134 19.19 9.87 -5.88
C ALA A 134 20.29 10.43 -4.96
N ALA A 135 21.52 10.55 -5.47
CA ALA A 135 22.62 11.18 -4.73
C ALA A 135 22.30 12.65 -4.38
N LYS A 136 21.58 13.31 -5.29
CA LYS A 136 20.96 14.63 -5.16
C LYS A 136 19.66 14.62 -5.98
N PRO A 137 18.66 15.44 -5.64
CA PRO A 137 17.47 15.59 -6.48
C PRO A 137 17.83 15.81 -7.95
N ALA A 138 17.44 14.87 -8.80
CA ALA A 138 17.69 14.86 -10.24
C ALA A 138 16.37 14.95 -11.03
N ALA A 139 15.27 14.50 -10.44
CA ALA A 139 13.92 14.68 -10.94
C ALA A 139 13.19 15.83 -10.22
N ARG A 140 12.14 16.36 -10.87
CA ARG A 140 11.22 17.32 -10.22
C ARG A 140 10.21 16.64 -9.30
N VAL A 141 10.03 15.32 -9.44
CA VAL A 141 9.05 14.53 -8.70
C VAL A 141 9.77 13.42 -7.97
N ALA A 142 9.61 13.37 -6.64
CA ALA A 142 10.03 12.23 -5.84
C ALA A 142 8.84 11.31 -5.59
N MET A 143 8.96 10.04 -6.00
CA MET A 143 7.99 9.02 -5.66
C MET A 143 8.32 8.44 -4.29
N VAL A 144 7.42 8.64 -3.32
CA VAL A 144 7.51 8.03 -1.99
C VAL A 144 6.74 6.72 -2.02
N LEU A 145 7.46 5.62 -1.90
CA LEU A 145 6.92 4.26 -1.97
C LEU A 145 6.20 3.90 -0.66
N ALA A 146 5.06 3.21 -0.75
CA ALA A 146 4.19 2.85 0.39
C ALA A 146 4.76 1.67 1.22
N THR A 147 6.03 1.77 1.58
CA THR A 147 6.82 0.69 2.18
C THR A 147 6.29 0.22 3.53
N GLY A 148 5.61 1.08 4.31
CA GLY A 148 4.94 0.66 5.55
C GLY A 148 3.79 -0.31 5.28
N THR A 149 3.03 -0.08 4.20
CA THR A 149 2.00 -1.01 3.72
C THR A 149 2.63 -2.27 3.13
N TRP A 150 3.80 -2.20 2.48
CA TRP A 150 4.52 -3.40 2.05
C TRP A 150 4.90 -4.27 3.26
N CYS A 151 5.46 -3.68 4.31
CA CYS A 151 5.81 -4.38 5.56
C CYS A 151 4.59 -5.01 6.23
N ALA A 152 3.49 -4.25 6.33
CA ALA A 152 2.27 -4.66 7.00
C ALA A 152 1.58 -5.87 6.34
N TYR A 153 1.71 -5.98 5.00
CA TYR A 153 1.06 -7.03 4.23
C TYR A 153 1.96 -8.22 3.91
N ASN A 154 3.29 -8.07 3.99
CA ASN A 154 4.22 -9.16 3.69
C ASN A 154 3.96 -10.36 4.61
N ASP A 155 3.44 -11.45 4.04
CA ASP A 155 3.06 -12.68 4.73
C ASP A 155 4.13 -13.77 4.64
N TRP A 156 5.30 -13.46 4.09
CA TRP A 156 6.43 -14.39 4.10
C TRP A 156 6.84 -14.72 5.55
N GLY A 157 6.99 -16.00 5.86
CA GLY A 157 7.26 -16.48 7.22
C GLY A 157 6.03 -16.46 8.14
N GLY A 158 4.83 -16.35 7.58
CA GLY A 158 3.58 -16.72 8.24
C GLY A 158 2.79 -15.60 8.90
N SER A 159 3.44 -14.55 9.42
CA SER A 159 2.72 -13.46 10.09
C SER A 159 2.86 -12.11 9.38
N ASN A 160 1.80 -11.32 9.46
CA ASN A 160 1.73 -9.92 9.05
C ASN A 160 0.71 -9.18 9.96
N HIS A 161 0.33 -7.93 9.65
CA HIS A 161 -0.62 -7.16 10.46
C HIS A 161 -2.11 -7.55 10.27
N TYR A 162 -2.39 -8.63 9.55
CA TYR A 162 -3.75 -9.11 9.25
C TYR A 162 -4.00 -10.57 9.65
N GLN A 163 -2.95 -11.37 9.72
CA GLN A 163 -3.03 -12.81 9.98
C GLN A 163 -1.65 -13.28 10.43
N GLY A 164 -1.59 -14.35 11.23
CA GLY A 164 -0.29 -14.80 11.70
C GLY A 164 -0.32 -16.03 12.57
N LEU A 165 0.85 -16.26 13.17
CA LEU A 165 1.16 -17.40 14.02
C LEU A 165 1.37 -16.97 15.48
N THR A 166 0.88 -15.77 15.85
CA THR A 166 1.16 -15.17 17.14
C THR A 166 0.03 -15.41 18.14
N GLY A 167 0.21 -14.93 19.37
CA GLY A 167 -0.77 -15.09 20.43
C GLY A 167 -0.82 -16.49 21.04
N PRO A 168 -1.63 -16.70 22.09
CA PRO A 168 -1.64 -17.95 22.86
C PRO A 168 -2.08 -19.18 22.06
N LYS A 169 -2.91 -18.99 21.04
CA LYS A 169 -3.42 -20.05 20.17
C LYS A 169 -2.64 -20.17 18.86
N GLY A 170 -1.82 -19.18 18.51
CA GLY A 170 -1.07 -19.15 17.26
C GLY A 170 -1.90 -18.76 16.03
N ASP A 171 -3.05 -18.09 16.20
CA ASP A 171 -3.94 -17.57 15.15
C ASP A 171 -3.95 -16.03 15.05
N ASP A 172 -3.26 -15.33 15.96
CA ASP A 172 -3.28 -13.87 15.97
C ASP A 172 -2.32 -13.28 14.92
N PHE A 173 -2.74 -12.15 14.36
CA PHE A 173 -1.85 -11.29 13.56
C PHE A 173 -0.70 -10.74 14.42
N ALA A 174 0.43 -10.47 13.77
CA ALA A 174 1.59 -9.93 14.47
C ALA A 174 1.48 -8.40 14.62
N ALA A 175 1.52 -7.92 15.87
CA ALA A 175 1.63 -6.49 16.15
C ALA A 175 2.99 -5.90 15.73
N HIS A 176 4.03 -6.74 15.68
CA HIS A 176 5.37 -6.37 15.24
C HIS A 176 5.76 -7.19 14.01
N VAL A 177 6.28 -6.54 12.98
CA VAL A 177 6.77 -7.21 11.76
C VAL A 177 8.17 -6.74 11.43
N SER A 178 9.03 -7.68 11.00
CA SER A 178 10.42 -7.40 10.65
C SER A 178 10.61 -7.14 9.16
N LEU A 179 11.55 -6.24 8.83
CA LEU A 179 12.12 -6.08 7.49
C LEU A 179 13.15 -7.15 7.14
N LEU A 180 13.72 -7.85 8.12
CA LEU A 180 14.81 -8.82 7.91
C LEU A 180 14.28 -10.18 7.46
N ARG A 181 13.48 -10.18 6.39
CA ARG A 181 12.89 -11.35 5.76
C ARG A 181 12.63 -11.11 4.27
N PRO A 182 12.54 -12.16 3.45
CA PRO A 182 12.16 -12.02 2.05
C PRO A 182 10.80 -11.36 1.86
N TRP A 183 10.60 -10.77 0.68
CA TRP A 183 9.28 -10.38 0.22
C TRP A 183 8.51 -11.59 -0.30
N ALA A 184 7.25 -11.74 0.12
CA ALA A 184 6.40 -12.81 -0.38
C ALA A 184 6.22 -12.71 -1.90
N LYS A 185 6.16 -13.86 -2.56
CA LYS A 185 5.97 -13.93 -4.01
C LYS A 185 4.74 -13.14 -4.46
N GLY A 186 4.95 -12.22 -5.40
CA GLY A 186 3.95 -11.29 -5.93
C GLY A 186 4.19 -9.82 -5.54
N PHE A 187 4.98 -9.55 -4.49
CA PHE A 187 5.27 -8.17 -4.05
C PHE A 187 6.26 -7.44 -4.96
N VAL A 188 7.28 -8.15 -5.44
CA VAL A 188 8.33 -7.59 -6.32
C VAL A 188 7.85 -7.51 -7.77
N GLN A 189 7.20 -8.57 -8.25
CA GLN A 189 6.73 -8.66 -9.63
C GLN A 189 5.28 -9.16 -9.66
N TRP A 190 4.45 -8.48 -10.46
CA TRP A 190 3.08 -8.93 -10.71
C TRP A 190 3.09 -10.31 -11.37
N PRO A 191 2.40 -11.32 -10.82
CA PRO A 191 2.39 -12.64 -11.42
C PRO A 191 1.64 -12.65 -12.75
N GLU A 192 2.17 -13.37 -13.74
CA GLU A 192 1.58 -13.44 -15.08
C GLU A 192 0.13 -13.98 -15.00
N GLY A 193 -0.79 -13.32 -15.72
CA GLY A 193 -2.20 -13.69 -15.78
C GLY A 193 -2.97 -13.52 -14.47
N ALA A 194 -2.36 -12.95 -13.42
CA ALA A 194 -2.98 -12.85 -12.12
C ALA A 194 -4.14 -11.83 -12.10
N PRO A 195 -5.33 -12.17 -11.55
CA PRO A 195 -6.46 -11.26 -11.44
C PRO A 195 -6.15 -10.05 -10.57
N ARG A 196 -6.66 -8.88 -10.97
CA ARG A 196 -6.58 -7.64 -10.18
C ARG A 196 -7.87 -7.43 -9.39
N ILE A 197 -7.78 -6.68 -8.29
CA ILE A 197 -8.92 -6.12 -7.55
C ILE A 197 -9.23 -4.71 -8.06
N PRO A 198 -10.47 -4.19 -7.93
CA PRO A 198 -11.69 -4.86 -7.45
C PRO A 198 -12.25 -5.94 -8.40
N HIS A 199 -13.15 -6.77 -7.86
CA HIS A 199 -13.96 -7.72 -8.65
C HIS A 199 -15.41 -7.73 -8.15
N ALA A 200 -16.34 -7.38 -9.03
CA ALA A 200 -17.76 -7.38 -8.74
C ALA A 200 -18.39 -8.75 -9.05
N SER A 201 -18.74 -9.50 -8.01
CA SER A 201 -19.48 -10.75 -8.17
C SER A 201 -20.93 -10.49 -8.61
N PRO A 202 -21.56 -11.38 -9.41
CA PRO A 202 -22.97 -11.23 -9.78
C PRO A 202 -23.89 -11.00 -8.58
N LEU A 203 -24.96 -10.24 -8.75
CA LEU A 203 -25.98 -10.04 -7.72
C LEU A 203 -26.59 -11.38 -7.29
N LEU A 204 -27.02 -11.48 -6.02
CA LEU A 204 -27.67 -12.67 -5.43
C LEU A 204 -26.81 -13.96 -5.45
N ALA A 205 -25.49 -13.80 -5.51
CA ALA A 205 -24.52 -14.90 -5.46
C ALA A 205 -23.53 -14.71 -4.30
N LYS A 206 -22.87 -15.79 -3.85
CA LYS A 206 -21.76 -15.67 -2.89
C LYS A 206 -20.63 -14.82 -3.53
N PRO A 207 -20.10 -13.80 -2.82
CA PRO A 207 -18.94 -13.06 -3.29
C PRO A 207 -17.74 -13.98 -3.56
N ARG A 208 -17.00 -13.67 -4.62
CA ARG A 208 -15.79 -14.39 -5.02
C ARG A 208 -14.59 -13.46 -5.03
N TYR A 209 -13.42 -14.05 -4.79
CA TYR A 209 -12.14 -13.35 -4.73
C TYR A 209 -11.16 -14.04 -5.68
N PRO A 210 -11.29 -13.80 -7.01
CA PRO A 210 -10.50 -14.52 -8.01
C PRO A 210 -8.99 -14.40 -7.80
N HIS A 211 -8.52 -13.27 -7.26
CA HIS A 211 -7.12 -13.06 -6.94
C HIS A 211 -6.63 -14.02 -5.85
N MET A 212 -7.42 -14.27 -4.79
CA MET A 212 -7.07 -15.22 -3.73
C MET A 212 -7.18 -16.67 -4.20
N ASP A 213 -8.21 -17.00 -4.99
CA ASP A 213 -8.33 -18.30 -5.65
C ASP A 213 -7.09 -18.60 -6.50
N TYR A 214 -6.67 -17.61 -7.30
CA TYR A 214 -5.46 -17.69 -8.11
C TYR A 214 -4.20 -17.85 -7.27
N ALA A 215 -4.07 -17.08 -6.19
CA ALA A 215 -2.91 -17.11 -5.30
C ALA A 215 -2.70 -18.49 -4.69
N ARG A 216 -3.76 -19.07 -4.11
CA ARG A 216 -3.71 -20.41 -3.50
C ARG A 216 -3.36 -21.48 -4.55
N ALA A 217 -3.99 -21.41 -5.72
CA ALA A 217 -3.80 -22.40 -6.77
C ALA A 217 -2.40 -22.37 -7.40
N ARG A 218 -1.67 -21.24 -7.31
CA ARG A 218 -0.38 -21.03 -7.97
C ARG A 218 0.81 -20.91 -7.02
N GLY A 219 0.59 -20.98 -5.70
CA GLY A 219 1.63 -20.73 -4.71
C GLY A 219 2.18 -19.31 -4.87
N ILE A 220 1.34 -18.33 -4.57
CA ILE A 220 1.62 -16.89 -4.55
C ILE A 220 1.02 -16.34 -3.24
N SER A 221 1.60 -15.27 -2.70
CA SER A 221 1.03 -14.58 -1.53
C SER A 221 -0.42 -14.23 -1.79
N LYS A 222 -1.33 -14.44 -0.83
CA LYS A 222 -2.71 -13.96 -0.98
C LYS A 222 -2.81 -12.42 -1.00
N LYS A 223 -1.74 -11.73 -0.59
CA LYS A 223 -1.66 -10.27 -0.51
C LYS A 223 -1.03 -9.60 -1.73
N TYR A 224 -0.64 -10.34 -2.77
CA TYR A 224 0.01 -9.79 -3.97
C TYR A 224 -0.82 -8.70 -4.70
N ALA A 225 -2.15 -8.76 -4.59
CA ALA A 225 -3.04 -7.77 -5.20
C ALA A 225 -3.35 -6.59 -4.25
N SER A 226 -2.99 -6.70 -2.97
CA SER A 226 -3.29 -5.70 -1.94
C SER A 226 -2.11 -4.77 -1.66
N SER A 227 -0.87 -5.17 -1.96
CA SER A 227 0.34 -4.41 -1.60
C SER A 227 1.54 -4.84 -2.44
N GLY A 228 2.62 -4.06 -2.38
CA GLY A 228 3.91 -4.33 -3.00
C GLY A 228 4.13 -3.57 -4.30
N TRP A 229 5.40 -3.33 -4.62
CA TRP A 229 5.89 -2.65 -5.82
C TRP A 229 5.17 -3.13 -7.08
N GLY A 230 5.06 -4.45 -7.27
CA GLY A 230 4.47 -5.06 -8.45
C GLY A 230 2.99 -4.70 -8.67
N ALA A 231 2.25 -4.37 -7.60
CA ALA A 231 0.82 -4.14 -7.65
C ALA A 231 0.44 -2.73 -8.11
N PHE A 232 1.08 -1.69 -7.57
CA PHE A 232 0.63 -0.31 -7.80
C PHE A 232 1.74 0.62 -8.29
N GLU A 233 2.83 0.72 -7.55
CA GLU A 233 3.85 1.72 -7.83
C GLU A 233 4.62 1.42 -9.12
N ARG A 234 4.90 0.14 -9.40
CA ARG A 234 5.57 -0.30 -10.63
C ARG A 234 4.80 0.11 -11.89
N PRO A 235 3.53 -0.28 -12.10
CA PRO A 235 2.82 0.11 -13.32
C PRO A 235 2.70 1.63 -13.49
N PHE A 236 2.60 2.40 -12.41
CA PHE A 236 2.60 3.86 -12.47
C PHE A 236 3.97 4.41 -12.87
N ALA A 237 5.06 3.90 -12.27
CA ALA A 237 6.43 4.29 -12.62
C ALA A 237 6.76 3.98 -14.08
N LEU A 238 6.37 2.81 -14.58
CA LEU A 238 6.53 2.43 -16.00
C LEU A 238 5.74 3.35 -16.93
N TRP A 239 4.54 3.77 -16.51
CA TRP A 239 3.78 4.77 -17.23
C TRP A 239 4.52 6.11 -17.27
N CYS A 240 5.02 6.61 -16.14
CA CYS A 240 5.82 7.84 -16.08
C CYS A 240 7.04 7.79 -17.00
N GLU A 241 7.81 6.70 -16.96
CA GLU A 241 8.97 6.49 -17.84
C GLU A 241 8.57 6.55 -19.33
N GLY A 242 7.48 5.86 -19.71
CA GLY A 242 6.96 5.88 -21.08
C GLY A 242 6.41 7.23 -21.53
N GLN A 243 6.10 8.11 -20.58
CA GLN A 243 5.63 9.48 -20.80
C GLN A 243 6.75 10.52 -20.76
N GLY A 244 8.00 10.10 -20.50
CA GLY A 244 9.15 10.98 -20.33
C GLY A 244 9.12 11.79 -19.03
N ILE A 245 8.40 11.32 -18.01
CA ILE A 245 8.33 11.94 -16.69
C ILE A 245 9.39 11.29 -15.81
N ALA A 246 10.47 12.03 -15.52
CA ALA A 246 11.53 11.56 -14.65
C ALA A 246 11.06 11.49 -13.18
N LEU A 247 11.45 10.43 -12.48
CA LEU A 247 11.16 10.20 -11.07
C LEU A 247 12.47 9.90 -10.32
N ASP A 248 12.60 10.46 -9.12
CA ASP A 248 13.50 9.94 -8.09
C ASP A 248 12.66 9.12 -7.09
N TYR A 249 13.30 8.15 -6.43
CA TYR A 249 12.60 7.20 -5.55
C TYR A 249 13.06 7.34 -4.10
N LEU A 250 12.08 7.38 -3.21
CA LEU A 250 12.22 7.45 -1.77
C LEU A 250 11.32 6.40 -1.13
N THR A 251 11.65 5.97 0.09
CA THR A 251 10.77 5.14 0.91
C THR A 251 10.10 5.96 1.99
N GLN A 252 8.98 5.48 2.52
CA GLN A 252 8.44 6.05 3.77
C GLN A 252 9.44 5.97 4.93
N HIS A 253 10.33 4.96 4.95
CA HIS A 253 11.38 4.85 5.97
C HIS A 253 12.41 5.98 5.85
N ASP A 254 12.73 6.44 4.63
CA ASP A 254 13.53 7.64 4.42
C ASP A 254 12.79 8.87 4.97
N LEU A 255 11.50 9.01 4.62
CA LEU A 255 10.66 10.11 5.09
C LEU A 255 10.52 10.10 6.62
N HIS A 256 10.50 8.95 7.27
CA HIS A 256 10.51 8.84 8.73
C HIS A 256 11.84 9.33 9.31
N ALA A 257 12.96 8.89 8.75
CA ALA A 257 14.29 9.06 9.34
C ALA A 257 14.86 10.47 9.20
N ASP A 258 14.51 11.19 8.11
CA ASP A 258 15.15 12.47 7.79
C ASP A 258 14.10 13.55 7.42
N PRO A 259 13.95 14.62 8.22
CA PRO A 259 13.03 15.72 7.95
C PRO A 259 13.33 16.49 6.67
N ALA A 260 14.56 16.39 6.15
CA ALA A 260 14.99 17.02 4.90
C ALA A 260 14.83 16.09 3.69
N THR A 261 14.24 14.90 3.83
CA THR A 261 14.12 13.90 2.75
C THR A 261 13.46 14.43 1.47
N LEU A 262 12.50 15.35 1.60
CA LEU A 262 11.80 15.98 0.47
C LEU A 262 12.41 17.32 0.02
N ASP A 263 13.49 17.78 0.66
CA ASP A 263 14.13 19.04 0.29
C ASP A 263 14.70 18.98 -1.13
N GLY A 264 14.49 20.06 -1.89
CA GLY A 264 14.87 20.15 -3.29
C GLY A 264 13.86 19.57 -4.29
N TYR A 265 12.85 18.83 -3.81
CA TYR A 265 11.73 18.41 -4.65
C TYR A 265 10.56 19.38 -4.51
N PRO A 266 10.07 19.98 -5.62
CA PRO A 266 8.84 20.76 -5.58
C PRO A 266 7.60 19.87 -5.42
N ARG A 267 7.68 18.59 -5.83
CA ARG A 267 6.55 17.68 -5.89
C ARG A 267 6.89 16.29 -5.39
N ALA A 268 5.99 15.72 -4.61
CA ALA A 268 6.03 14.33 -4.17
C ALA A 268 4.87 13.55 -4.82
N LEU A 269 5.07 12.26 -5.03
CA LEU A 269 4.10 11.33 -5.62
C LEU A 269 3.93 10.12 -4.71
N ILE A 270 2.68 9.78 -4.40
CA ILE A 270 2.29 8.54 -3.69
C ILE A 270 1.22 7.85 -4.51
N VAL A 271 1.30 6.52 -4.65
CA VAL A 271 0.45 5.73 -5.55
C VAL A 271 -0.03 4.45 -4.87
N GLY A 272 -1.28 4.08 -5.13
CA GLY A 272 -1.79 2.76 -4.79
C GLY A 272 -2.29 2.66 -3.37
N HIS A 273 -1.83 1.64 -2.66
CA HIS A 273 -2.28 1.38 -1.30
C HIS A 273 -1.32 1.99 -0.27
N ASP A 274 -1.72 3.11 0.31
CA ASP A 274 -0.88 3.96 1.18
C ASP A 274 -1.51 4.10 2.58
N GLU A 275 -1.46 2.99 3.33
CA GLU A 275 -2.29 2.79 4.52
C GLU A 275 -1.55 2.98 5.86
N TYR A 276 -0.27 2.64 5.92
CA TYR A 276 0.48 2.58 7.18
C TYR A 276 1.53 3.70 7.26
N TRP A 277 1.35 4.60 8.23
CA TRP A 277 2.21 5.78 8.40
C TRP A 277 2.63 5.96 9.86
N THR A 278 3.86 6.43 10.09
CA THR A 278 4.23 6.93 11.42
C THR A 278 3.89 8.41 11.58
N TRP A 279 3.87 8.86 12.83
CA TRP A 279 3.70 10.27 13.17
C TRP A 279 4.81 11.14 12.56
N GLU A 280 6.06 10.70 12.61
CA GLU A 280 7.24 11.40 12.08
C GLU A 280 7.11 11.63 10.57
N MET A 281 6.65 10.61 9.83
CA MET A 281 6.42 10.76 8.39
C MET A 281 5.41 11.87 8.10
N ARG A 282 4.35 11.98 8.92
CA ARG A 282 3.36 13.07 8.79
C ARG A 282 3.94 14.41 9.22
N ASP A 283 4.76 14.49 10.26
CA ASP A 283 5.43 15.74 10.66
C ASP A 283 6.31 16.29 9.55
N HIS A 284 7.10 15.43 8.91
CA HIS A 284 7.99 15.82 7.83
C HIS A 284 7.22 16.22 6.57
N LEU A 285 6.16 15.48 6.22
CA LEU A 285 5.29 15.83 5.10
C LEU A 285 4.55 17.14 5.34
N ASP A 286 3.91 17.32 6.50
CA ASP A 286 3.20 18.54 6.88
C ASP A 286 4.15 19.76 6.81
N ALA A 287 5.36 19.64 7.39
CA ALA A 287 6.34 20.72 7.36
C ALA A 287 6.81 21.07 5.93
N TRP A 288 6.93 20.09 5.05
CA TRP A 288 7.28 20.31 3.64
C TRP A 288 6.12 20.97 2.87
N LEU A 289 4.87 20.52 3.09
CA LEU A 289 3.66 21.16 2.54
C LEU A 289 3.56 22.61 3.01
N ASP A 290 3.74 22.88 4.30
CA ASP A 290 3.66 24.22 4.88
C ASP A 290 4.68 25.18 4.24
N ARG A 291 5.81 24.65 3.72
CA ARG A 291 6.82 25.44 3.01
C ARG A 291 6.52 25.68 1.53
N GLY A 292 5.55 25.00 0.93
CA GLY A 292 5.17 25.12 -0.48
C GLY A 292 5.30 23.84 -1.30
N GLY A 293 5.44 22.68 -0.66
CA GLY A 293 5.44 21.39 -1.35
C GLY A 293 4.09 21.04 -1.97
N GLU A 294 4.12 20.27 -3.05
CA GLU A 294 2.92 19.77 -3.75
C GLU A 294 2.85 18.23 -3.72
N LEU A 295 1.88 17.65 -3.03
CA LEU A 295 1.71 16.19 -2.98
C LEU A 295 0.66 15.72 -3.97
N ALA A 296 1.10 15.06 -5.06
CA ALA A 296 0.22 14.31 -5.95
C ALA A 296 -0.03 12.91 -5.37
N ARG A 297 -1.21 12.68 -4.80
CA ARG A 297 -1.55 11.38 -4.20
C ARG A 297 -2.61 10.67 -5.04
N PHE A 298 -2.21 9.59 -5.69
CA PHE A 298 -3.08 8.67 -6.45
C PHE A 298 -3.20 7.34 -5.68
N ALA A 299 -3.61 7.46 -4.43
CA ALA A 299 -3.61 6.37 -3.47
C ALA A 299 -4.86 6.42 -2.58
N GLY A 300 -5.21 5.31 -1.94
CA GLY A 300 -6.36 5.18 -1.05
C GLY A 300 -6.00 4.57 0.30
N ASN A 301 -6.99 4.52 1.18
CA ASN A 301 -6.96 3.92 2.51
C ASN A 301 -5.93 4.53 3.48
N PHE A 302 -5.80 5.86 3.55
CA PHE A 302 -4.92 6.48 4.54
C PHE A 302 -5.50 6.31 5.96
N PHE A 303 -5.04 5.28 6.70
CA PHE A 303 -5.79 4.77 7.85
C PHE A 303 -4.95 4.54 9.11
N TRP A 304 -3.91 3.71 9.08
CA TRP A 304 -3.22 3.25 10.29
C TRP A 304 -2.05 4.16 10.70
N GLN A 305 -2.01 4.50 11.99
CA GLN A 305 -0.81 4.97 12.65
C GLN A 305 0.07 3.77 13.05
N THR A 306 1.36 3.84 12.71
CA THR A 306 2.40 2.88 13.08
C THR A 306 3.55 3.55 13.83
N ARG A 307 4.42 2.72 14.40
CA ARG A 307 5.74 3.14 14.87
C ARG A 307 6.81 2.28 14.22
N LEU A 308 7.96 2.87 13.94
CA LEU A 308 9.17 2.16 13.54
C LEU A 308 10.15 2.13 14.72
N SER A 309 10.95 1.06 14.82
CA SER A 309 12.12 1.03 15.71
C SER A 309 13.20 2.01 15.23
N ASP A 310 14.11 2.40 16.12
CA ASP A 310 15.18 3.37 15.80
C ASP A 310 16.10 2.90 14.65
N ASP A 311 16.29 1.59 14.51
CA ASP A 311 17.04 0.97 13.40
C ASP A 311 16.22 0.83 12.11
N LEU A 312 14.95 1.22 12.14
CA LEU A 312 13.95 1.13 11.07
C LEU A 312 13.61 -0.30 10.64
N LEU A 313 14.02 -1.32 11.39
CA LEU A 313 13.86 -2.73 11.00
C LEU A 313 12.57 -3.39 11.47
N THR A 314 11.87 -2.78 12.43
CA THR A 314 10.63 -3.31 13.01
C THR A 314 9.51 -2.30 12.90
N GLN A 315 8.40 -2.69 12.26
CA GLN A 315 7.16 -1.92 12.25
C GLN A 315 6.19 -2.46 13.29
N THR A 316 5.60 -1.55 14.07
CA THR A 316 4.63 -1.86 15.12
C THR A 316 3.26 -1.27 14.81
N CYS A 317 2.22 -2.10 14.87
CA CYS A 317 0.82 -1.71 14.78
C CYS A 317 -0.10 -2.68 15.54
N PHE A 318 -0.72 -2.22 16.62
CA PHE A 318 -1.67 -3.01 17.40
C PHE A 318 -3.11 -2.95 16.84
N LYS A 319 -3.39 -2.05 15.90
CA LYS A 319 -4.67 -1.90 15.20
C LYS A 319 -5.84 -1.75 16.19
N SER A 320 -6.89 -2.54 16.02
CA SER A 320 -8.07 -2.56 16.89
C SER A 320 -7.78 -3.02 18.33
N ARG A 321 -6.64 -3.69 18.56
CA ARG A 321 -6.19 -4.11 19.91
C ARG A 321 -5.44 -3.02 20.67
N ALA A 322 -5.11 -1.90 20.02
CA ALA A 322 -4.17 -0.92 20.56
C ALA A 322 -4.60 -0.38 21.93
N GLY A 323 -5.89 -0.10 22.14
CA GLY A 323 -6.38 0.43 23.43
C GLY A 323 -6.14 -0.52 24.62
N ALA A 324 -6.02 -1.82 24.38
CA ALA A 324 -5.79 -2.82 25.42
C ALA A 324 -4.33 -3.30 25.50
N GLU A 325 -3.62 -3.32 24.37
CA GLU A 325 -2.33 -4.02 24.25
C GLU A 325 -1.15 -3.11 23.91
N ASP A 326 -1.37 -1.91 23.38
CA ASP A 326 -0.27 -1.02 22.99
C ASP A 326 0.41 -0.45 24.25
N PRO A 327 1.71 -0.74 24.48
CA PRO A 327 2.38 -0.35 25.72
C PRO A 327 2.76 1.14 25.77
N THR A 328 2.44 1.93 24.73
CA THR A 328 2.76 3.36 24.71
C THR A 328 2.03 4.10 25.84
N PRO A 329 2.74 4.86 26.69
CA PRO A 329 2.09 5.72 27.69
C PRO A 329 1.51 7.00 27.07
N ASP A 330 1.94 7.37 25.85
CA ASP A 330 1.44 8.53 25.13
C ASP A 330 0.24 8.13 24.26
N PRO A 331 -0.98 8.61 24.58
CA PRO A 331 -2.19 8.26 23.83
C PRO A 331 -2.17 8.78 22.39
N THR A 332 -1.39 9.83 22.10
CA THR A 332 -1.28 10.35 20.72
C THR A 332 -0.47 9.42 19.82
N ARG A 333 0.38 8.58 20.42
CA ARG A 333 1.25 7.61 19.74
C ARG A 333 0.62 6.21 19.64
N LEU A 334 -0.64 6.07 20.01
CA LEU A 334 -1.38 4.81 19.92
C LEU A 334 -1.38 4.27 18.49
N THR A 335 -0.93 3.05 18.26
CA THR A 335 -0.90 2.45 16.91
C THR A 335 -2.24 1.86 16.49
N SER A 336 -3.26 2.72 16.54
CA SER A 336 -4.60 2.52 15.98
C SER A 336 -4.75 3.38 14.72
N TYR A 337 -5.97 3.59 14.23
CA TYR A 337 -6.21 4.43 13.06
C TYR A 337 -6.13 5.93 13.40
N TRP A 338 -5.83 6.77 12.41
CA TRP A 338 -5.56 8.21 12.59
C TRP A 338 -6.73 8.99 13.19
N ASP A 339 -7.96 8.61 12.82
CA ASP A 339 -9.18 9.24 13.30
C ASP A 339 -9.65 8.69 14.65
N HIS A 340 -8.85 7.83 15.29
CA HIS A 340 -9.11 7.37 16.65
C HIS A 340 -9.04 8.57 17.62
N PRO A 341 -10.04 8.79 18.49
CA PRO A 341 -10.11 9.99 19.33
C PRO A 341 -8.89 10.26 20.22
N GLN A 342 -8.18 9.20 20.64
CA GLN A 342 -6.96 9.33 21.46
C GLN A 342 -5.73 9.82 20.68
N VAL A 343 -5.67 9.58 19.36
CA VAL A 343 -4.53 9.98 18.51
C VAL A 343 -4.50 11.51 18.34
N ARG A 344 -5.67 12.16 18.33
CA ARG A 344 -5.84 13.63 18.23
C ARG A 344 -5.16 14.27 17.02
N ARG A 345 -5.00 13.50 15.94
CA ARG A 345 -4.44 13.97 14.67
C ARG A 345 -5.19 13.30 13.52
N PRO A 346 -6.42 13.76 13.19
CA PRO A 346 -7.22 13.12 12.16
C PRO A 346 -6.48 13.07 10.82
N ALA A 347 -6.77 12.07 10.02
CA ALA A 347 -6.09 11.82 8.74
C ALA A 347 -6.23 13.03 7.78
N VAL A 348 -7.42 13.63 7.75
CA VAL A 348 -7.73 14.77 6.89
C VAL A 348 -6.88 16.01 7.17
N ALA A 349 -6.31 16.14 8.38
CA ALA A 349 -5.45 17.27 8.72
C ALA A 349 -4.21 17.34 7.81
N THR A 350 -3.71 16.17 7.37
CA THR A 350 -2.55 16.04 6.48
C THR A 350 -2.99 15.80 5.03
N MET A 351 -3.86 14.82 4.80
CA MET A 351 -4.17 14.34 3.45
C MET A 351 -5.42 14.98 2.83
N GLY A 352 -6.15 15.80 3.58
CA GLY A 352 -7.45 16.37 3.18
C GLY A 352 -8.60 15.36 3.13
N LEU A 353 -8.29 14.06 3.03
CA LEU A 353 -9.22 12.94 2.99
C LEU A 353 -8.75 11.85 3.98
N THR A 354 -9.63 10.90 4.29
CA THR A 354 -9.35 9.77 5.20
C THR A 354 -10.01 8.48 4.73
N GLY A 355 -9.36 7.34 4.99
CA GLY A 355 -9.96 6.02 4.78
C GLY A 355 -11.14 5.75 5.72
N SER A 356 -11.19 6.40 6.89
CA SER A 356 -12.32 6.23 7.83
C SER A 356 -13.66 6.77 7.30
N MET A 357 -13.65 7.62 6.26
CA MET A 357 -14.85 8.17 5.62
C MET A 357 -15.23 7.45 4.32
N GLY A 358 -14.54 6.35 4.00
CA GLY A 358 -14.91 5.42 2.95
C GLY A 358 -13.78 4.44 2.74
N VAL A 359 -13.99 3.16 3.09
CA VAL A 359 -12.95 2.14 2.90
C VAL A 359 -13.17 1.46 1.55
N TYR A 360 -14.27 0.75 1.32
CA TYR A 360 -14.36 -0.15 0.16
C TYR A 360 -15.25 0.34 -0.98
N ALA A 361 -14.78 0.09 -2.21
CA ALA A 361 -15.55 0.26 -3.44
C ALA A 361 -15.24 -0.84 -4.46
N GLY A 362 -16.27 -1.41 -5.10
CA GLY A 362 -16.10 -2.47 -6.09
C GLY A 362 -15.63 -3.82 -5.49
N TRP A 363 -15.47 -3.92 -4.17
CA TRP A 363 -14.88 -5.09 -3.51
C TRP A 363 -15.90 -5.80 -2.63
N SER A 364 -15.93 -7.13 -2.68
CA SER A 364 -16.95 -7.94 -2.01
C SER A 364 -18.38 -7.50 -2.38
N ARG A 365 -19.23 -7.16 -1.38
CA ARG A 365 -20.53 -6.49 -1.54
C ARG A 365 -20.50 -5.01 -1.17
N CYS A 366 -19.31 -4.46 -0.95
CA CYS A 366 -19.13 -3.06 -0.63
C CYS A 366 -19.10 -2.23 -1.91
N ALA A 367 -20.24 -1.61 -2.24
CA ALA A 367 -20.43 -0.85 -3.48
C ALA A 367 -19.92 -1.62 -4.73
N ALA A 368 -20.15 -2.94 -4.76
CA ALA A 368 -19.59 -3.85 -5.77
C ALA A 368 -19.97 -3.46 -7.21
N HIS A 369 -21.18 -2.95 -7.39
CA HIS A 369 -21.69 -2.46 -8.68
C HIS A 369 -21.84 -0.93 -8.68
N GLY A 370 -20.95 -0.24 -7.95
CA GLY A 370 -20.91 1.21 -7.87
C GLY A 370 -20.48 1.88 -9.19
N THR A 371 -20.14 3.16 -9.11
CA THR A 371 -19.83 3.99 -10.28
C THR A 371 -18.62 3.50 -11.07
N GLY A 372 -17.63 2.90 -10.38
CA GLY A 372 -16.35 2.47 -10.96
C GLY A 372 -15.43 3.63 -11.36
N GLY A 373 -15.82 4.88 -11.10
CA GLY A 373 -15.03 6.07 -11.36
C GLY A 373 -15.54 7.24 -10.52
N PHE A 374 -14.87 8.38 -10.60
CA PHE A 374 -15.25 9.57 -9.84
C PHE A 374 -16.30 10.40 -10.59
N VAL A 375 -17.48 10.60 -10.01
CA VAL A 375 -18.51 11.51 -10.56
C VAL A 375 -18.09 12.96 -10.34
N ILE A 376 -18.03 13.73 -11.42
CA ILE A 376 -17.49 15.10 -11.43
C ILE A 376 -18.53 16.11 -10.96
N TYR A 377 -18.13 16.99 -10.05
CA TYR A 377 -18.94 18.11 -9.57
C TYR A 377 -18.37 19.48 -9.95
N ARG A 378 -17.06 19.57 -10.19
CA ARG A 378 -16.38 20.83 -10.55
C ARG A 378 -15.55 20.65 -11.83
N PRO A 379 -16.19 20.60 -13.02
CA PRO A 379 -15.48 20.33 -14.29
C PRO A 379 -14.48 21.43 -14.68
N ASP A 380 -14.67 22.67 -14.20
CA ASP A 380 -13.77 23.79 -14.45
C ASP A 380 -12.47 23.74 -13.64
N HIS A 381 -12.33 22.75 -12.74
CA HIS A 381 -11.11 22.57 -11.96
C HIS A 381 -9.91 22.30 -12.89
N TRP A 382 -8.77 22.92 -12.59
CA TRP A 382 -7.58 22.89 -13.46
C TRP A 382 -7.11 21.48 -13.81
N ALA A 383 -7.25 20.52 -12.89
CA ALA A 383 -6.86 19.13 -13.13
C ALA A 383 -7.68 18.45 -14.24
N LEU A 384 -8.89 18.93 -14.51
CA LEU A 384 -9.82 18.41 -15.51
C LEU A 384 -9.80 19.18 -16.84
N THR A 385 -8.98 20.23 -16.96
CA THR A 385 -8.88 21.01 -18.20
C THR A 385 -8.53 20.12 -19.40
N ASP A 386 -9.20 20.37 -20.51
CA ASP A 386 -9.11 19.63 -21.77
C ASP A 386 -9.51 18.15 -21.68
N THR A 387 -10.12 17.68 -20.59
CA THR A 387 -10.62 16.29 -20.54
C THR A 387 -11.90 16.10 -21.35
N GLY A 388 -12.65 17.16 -21.58
CA GLY A 388 -13.99 17.13 -22.17
C GLY A 388 -15.08 16.63 -21.22
N LEU A 389 -14.74 16.32 -19.96
CA LEU A 389 -15.71 15.87 -18.96
C LEU A 389 -16.44 17.08 -18.33
N GLY A 390 -17.76 16.94 -18.19
CA GLY A 390 -18.64 17.94 -17.57
C GLY A 390 -19.14 17.53 -16.18
N TYR A 391 -20.00 18.36 -15.61
CA TYR A 391 -20.72 18.06 -14.37
C TYR A 391 -21.57 16.79 -14.53
N GLY A 392 -21.41 15.83 -13.63
CA GLY A 392 -22.11 14.54 -13.63
C GLY A 392 -21.43 13.45 -14.46
N ASP A 393 -20.44 13.77 -15.28
CA ASP A 393 -19.65 12.76 -15.99
C ASP A 393 -18.77 11.96 -15.02
N VAL A 394 -18.37 10.76 -15.43
CA VAL A 394 -17.63 9.82 -14.56
C VAL A 394 -16.23 9.59 -15.10
N LEU A 395 -15.23 10.11 -14.37
CA LEU A 395 -13.83 9.91 -14.69
C LEU A 395 -13.40 8.47 -14.42
N GLY A 396 -12.88 7.79 -15.45
CA GLY A 396 -12.23 6.48 -15.35
C GLY A 396 -13.15 5.28 -15.09
N ARG A 397 -14.46 5.42 -15.37
CA ARG A 397 -15.46 4.35 -15.23
C ARG A 397 -15.10 3.09 -16.00
N SER A 398 -14.66 3.23 -17.25
CA SER A 398 -14.22 2.13 -18.13
C SER A 398 -13.04 1.36 -17.55
N SER A 399 -12.12 2.07 -16.91
CA SER A 399 -10.93 1.47 -16.30
C SER A 399 -11.12 1.01 -14.86
N THR A 400 -12.24 1.36 -14.22
CA THR A 400 -12.53 1.03 -12.82
C THR A 400 -11.53 1.66 -11.84
N ILE A 401 -11.23 2.95 -12.02
CA ILE A 401 -10.20 3.63 -11.21
C ILE A 401 -10.64 3.95 -9.78
N PHE A 402 -11.93 3.89 -9.51
CA PHE A 402 -12.50 4.06 -8.18
C PHE A 402 -12.80 2.68 -7.62
N GLY A 403 -11.90 2.14 -6.81
CA GLY A 403 -12.08 0.78 -6.34
C GLY A 403 -10.99 0.24 -5.44
N TYR A 404 -11.25 -0.99 -5.00
CA TYR A 404 -10.61 -1.67 -3.89
C TYR A 404 -10.83 -0.89 -2.60
N GLU A 405 -9.98 0.11 -2.35
CA GLU A 405 -10.13 1.03 -1.25
C GLU A 405 -9.99 2.49 -1.69
N VAL A 406 -10.68 3.39 -1.00
CA VAL A 406 -10.77 4.82 -1.32
C VAL A 406 -10.51 5.69 -0.09
N ASP A 407 -10.40 7.01 -0.27
CA ASP A 407 -10.37 7.99 0.83
C ASP A 407 -11.45 9.03 0.59
N GLY A 408 -12.20 9.35 1.64
CA GLY A 408 -13.32 10.28 1.60
C GLY A 408 -13.23 11.38 2.66
N ILE A 409 -14.34 12.08 2.83
CA ILE A 409 -14.52 13.05 3.92
C ILE A 409 -16.01 13.16 4.25
N ASP A 410 -16.36 13.58 5.47
CA ASP A 410 -17.72 14.02 5.75
C ASP A 410 -18.04 15.32 4.98
N TYR A 411 -19.24 15.41 4.41
CA TYR A 411 -19.59 16.48 3.48
C TYR A 411 -21.07 16.84 3.52
N THR A 412 -21.37 18.06 3.09
CA THR A 412 -22.73 18.54 2.82
C THR A 412 -22.90 18.85 1.34
N MET A 413 -24.14 18.81 0.87
CA MET A 413 -24.49 19.21 -0.50
C MET A 413 -25.25 20.53 -0.47
N THR A 414 -24.74 21.52 -1.19
CA THR A 414 -25.41 22.83 -1.33
C THR A 414 -25.54 23.14 -2.82
N HIS A 415 -26.77 23.35 -3.30
CA HIS A 415 -27.09 23.61 -4.70
C HIS A 415 -26.45 22.62 -5.70
N GLY A 416 -26.32 21.34 -5.32
CA GLY A 416 -25.74 20.29 -6.15
C GLY A 416 -24.22 20.15 -6.06
N LEU A 417 -23.53 20.96 -5.25
CA LEU A 417 -22.08 20.83 -5.05
C LEU A 417 -21.74 20.25 -3.67
N PRO A 418 -20.74 19.34 -3.58
CA PRO A 418 -20.25 18.83 -2.32
C PRO A 418 -19.27 19.82 -1.68
N PHE A 419 -19.36 19.97 -0.36
CA PHE A 419 -18.46 20.77 0.47
C PHE A 419 -18.10 19.98 1.72
N ALA A 420 -16.83 20.02 2.15
CA ALA A 420 -16.43 19.41 3.41
C ALA A 420 -17.31 19.92 4.57
N ALA A 421 -17.64 19.02 5.50
CA ALA A 421 -18.35 19.42 6.71
C ALA A 421 -17.48 20.39 7.55
N PRO A 422 -18.07 21.42 8.20
CA PRO A 422 -17.31 22.43 8.95
C PRO A 422 -16.35 21.89 10.01
N ASP A 423 -16.70 20.77 10.65
CA ASP A 423 -15.93 20.16 11.74
C ASP A 423 -15.12 18.93 11.31
N ALA A 424 -14.82 18.80 10.01
CA ALA A 424 -14.13 17.62 9.49
C ALA A 424 -12.69 17.44 10.04
N GLY A 425 -12.08 18.46 10.64
CA GLY A 425 -10.72 18.42 11.21
C GLY A 425 -9.61 18.89 10.25
N LEU A 426 -10.00 19.53 9.14
CA LEU A 426 -9.08 20.14 8.17
C LEU A 426 -8.25 21.26 8.84
N GLN A 427 -7.02 21.47 8.34
CA GLN A 427 -6.10 22.55 8.75
C GLN A 427 -5.89 23.57 7.61
N GLY A 428 -6.80 23.59 6.65
CA GLY A 428 -6.74 24.37 5.41
C GLY A 428 -7.99 24.16 4.57
N ASP A 429 -7.98 24.67 3.34
CA ASP A 429 -9.16 24.66 2.47
C ASP A 429 -9.22 23.42 1.59
N LEU A 430 -10.37 22.74 1.56
CA LEU A 430 -10.61 21.58 0.70
C LEU A 430 -11.66 21.88 -0.38
N THR A 431 -11.29 21.64 -1.63
CA THR A 431 -12.21 21.62 -2.77
C THR A 431 -12.43 20.19 -3.24
N ILE A 432 -13.64 19.66 -3.07
CA ILE A 432 -14.04 18.36 -3.60
C ILE A 432 -14.30 18.48 -5.11
N VAL A 433 -13.45 17.93 -5.96
CA VAL A 433 -13.59 18.04 -7.42
C VAL A 433 -14.58 17.01 -7.97
N ALA A 434 -14.45 15.78 -7.48
CA ALA A 434 -15.29 14.65 -7.86
C ALA A 434 -15.49 13.72 -6.66
N LEU A 435 -16.63 13.03 -6.58
CA LEU A 435 -17.00 12.20 -5.43
C LEU A 435 -17.82 11.00 -5.89
N SER A 436 -17.63 9.84 -5.29
CA SER A 436 -18.53 8.69 -5.48
C SER A 436 -18.78 7.92 -4.17
N PRO A 437 -19.95 7.29 -4.00
CA PRO A 437 -20.25 6.54 -2.78
C PRO A 437 -19.33 5.33 -2.61
N ALA A 438 -18.99 5.06 -1.35
CA ALA A 438 -18.24 3.89 -0.88
C ALA A 438 -18.89 3.37 0.41
N THR A 439 -18.52 2.17 0.87
CA THR A 439 -19.08 1.63 2.10
C THR A 439 -18.12 0.67 2.79
N THR A 440 -18.17 0.66 4.12
CA THR A 440 -17.45 -0.31 4.97
C THR A 440 -18.28 -1.56 5.27
N LEU A 441 -19.52 -1.61 4.77
CA LEU A 441 -20.46 -2.69 5.05
C LEU A 441 -20.72 -3.53 3.80
N SER A 442 -20.47 -4.83 3.94
CA SER A 442 -20.75 -5.82 2.90
C SER A 442 -22.22 -6.21 2.95
N HIS A 443 -23.04 -5.62 2.06
CA HIS A 443 -24.49 -5.83 2.07
C HIS A 443 -24.87 -7.27 1.67
N SER A 444 -25.84 -7.86 2.38
CA SER A 444 -26.38 -9.19 2.10
C SER A 444 -27.90 -9.17 2.16
N SER A 445 -28.54 -9.83 1.20
CA SER A 445 -29.99 -10.07 1.17
C SER A 445 -30.41 -11.38 1.86
N GLY A 446 -29.44 -12.24 2.21
CA GLY A 446 -29.66 -13.43 3.01
C GLY A 446 -28.44 -14.37 3.07
N PRO A 447 -28.57 -15.57 3.65
CA PRO A 447 -27.44 -16.49 3.79
C PRO A 447 -26.74 -16.88 2.47
N HIS A 448 -27.44 -16.77 1.34
CA HIS A 448 -26.96 -17.18 0.01
C HIS A 448 -25.96 -16.21 -0.62
N ASP A 449 -25.98 -14.93 -0.24
CA ASP A 449 -25.12 -13.88 -0.78
C ASP A 449 -24.24 -13.22 0.30
N ARG A 450 -24.28 -13.75 1.52
CA ARG A 450 -23.50 -13.27 2.66
C ARG A 450 -22.00 -13.41 2.40
N ASP A 451 -21.29 -12.32 2.63
CA ASP A 451 -19.84 -12.30 2.70
C ASP A 451 -19.34 -12.72 4.08
N GLN A 452 -18.34 -13.59 4.11
CA GLN A 452 -17.69 -14.05 5.35
C GLN A 452 -16.32 -13.39 5.56
N PHE A 453 -15.86 -12.59 4.60
CA PHE A 453 -14.55 -11.96 4.65
C PHE A 453 -14.61 -10.52 5.16
N ILE A 454 -15.29 -9.60 4.47
CA ILE A 454 -15.40 -8.20 4.91
C ILE A 454 -16.50 -8.07 5.98
N GLY A 455 -17.69 -8.59 5.69
CA GLY A 455 -18.81 -8.57 6.65
C GLY A 455 -19.18 -7.17 7.13
N THR A 456 -19.29 -6.99 8.45
CA THR A 456 -19.68 -5.74 9.13
C THR A 456 -18.64 -5.21 10.12
N ALA A 457 -17.54 -5.95 10.35
CA ALA A 457 -16.63 -5.69 11.47
C ALA A 457 -16.05 -4.27 11.47
N ASP A 458 -15.59 -3.78 10.31
CA ASP A 458 -15.02 -2.43 10.19
C ASP A 458 -16.06 -1.35 10.51
N ALA A 459 -17.31 -1.53 10.04
CA ALA A 459 -18.39 -0.60 10.34
C ALA A 459 -18.80 -0.64 11.82
N GLU A 460 -18.75 -1.80 12.46
CA GLU A 460 -19.03 -1.96 13.90
C GLU A 460 -17.94 -1.31 14.76
N GLU A 461 -16.67 -1.46 14.40
CA GLU A 461 -15.54 -0.82 15.08
C GLU A 461 -15.63 0.70 15.01
N VAL A 462 -15.91 1.25 13.81
CA VAL A 462 -16.13 2.69 13.63
C VAL A 462 -17.37 3.14 14.42
N ALA A 463 -18.46 2.37 14.40
CA ALA A 463 -19.67 2.72 15.15
C ALA A 463 -19.42 2.81 16.67
N GLN A 464 -18.72 1.81 17.22
CA GLN A 464 -18.41 1.76 18.63
C GLN A 464 -17.40 2.85 19.05
N THR A 465 -16.37 3.09 18.25
CA THR A 465 -15.27 3.98 18.64
C THR A 465 -15.56 5.46 18.34
N VAL A 466 -16.19 5.77 17.21
CA VAL A 466 -16.46 7.16 16.79
C VAL A 466 -17.79 7.65 17.35
N TYR A 467 -18.84 6.82 17.33
CA TYR A 467 -20.17 7.21 17.82
C TYR A 467 -20.48 6.71 19.25
N GLY A 468 -19.55 5.98 19.87
CA GLY A 468 -19.62 5.56 21.27
C GLY A 468 -20.55 4.38 21.57
N ALA A 469 -21.28 3.87 20.59
CA ALA A 469 -22.21 2.76 20.78
C ALA A 469 -22.46 2.01 19.47
N LEU A 470 -22.64 0.69 19.56
CA LEU A 470 -23.11 -0.14 18.45
C LEU A 470 -24.65 -0.23 18.45
N THR A 471 -25.31 0.58 17.62
CA THR A 471 -26.75 0.57 17.38
C THR A 471 -27.03 0.53 15.87
N PRO A 472 -28.25 0.19 15.42
CA PRO A 472 -28.60 0.26 14.00
C PRO A 472 -28.36 1.65 13.37
N GLU A 473 -28.52 2.72 14.14
CA GLU A 473 -28.30 4.08 13.69
C GLU A 473 -26.80 4.38 13.51
N THR A 474 -25.98 4.10 14.53
CA THR A 474 -24.53 4.35 14.48
C THR A 474 -23.83 3.46 13.47
N LEU A 475 -24.25 2.20 13.33
CA LEU A 475 -23.79 1.30 12.27
C LEU A 475 -24.20 1.80 10.88
N GLY A 476 -25.43 2.29 10.72
CA GLY A 476 -25.87 2.93 9.50
C GLY A 476 -25.01 4.15 9.13
N ARG A 477 -24.65 4.98 10.11
CA ARG A 477 -23.76 6.13 9.90
C ARG A 477 -22.33 5.69 9.57
N ALA A 478 -21.78 4.75 10.31
CA ALA A 478 -20.42 4.23 10.10
C ALA A 478 -20.24 3.49 8.77
N SER A 479 -21.31 2.90 8.23
CA SER A 479 -21.27 2.15 6.99
C SER A 479 -21.29 3.00 5.72
N ARG A 480 -21.83 4.22 5.76
CA ARG A 480 -22.00 5.07 4.58
C ARG A 480 -20.81 6.00 4.42
N GLY A 481 -20.04 5.80 3.36
CA GLY A 481 -18.87 6.60 3.05
C GLY A 481 -18.84 7.09 1.60
N ASN A 482 -17.69 7.61 1.22
CA ASN A 482 -17.40 8.09 -0.11
C ASN A 482 -15.91 7.98 -0.42
N GLY A 483 -15.56 8.11 -1.69
CA GLY A 483 -14.20 8.43 -2.11
C GLY A 483 -14.19 9.71 -2.93
N CYS A 484 -13.15 10.52 -2.77
CA CYS A 484 -13.05 11.83 -3.39
C CYS A 484 -11.78 11.98 -4.25
N LEU A 485 -11.92 12.76 -5.33
CA LEU A 485 -10.83 13.52 -5.91
C LEU A 485 -10.94 14.94 -5.34
N ALA A 486 -9.93 15.40 -4.60
CA ALA A 486 -9.97 16.70 -3.95
C ALA A 486 -8.63 17.44 -4.04
N GLU A 487 -8.71 18.77 -4.05
CA GLU A 487 -7.59 19.67 -3.84
C GLU A 487 -7.65 20.20 -2.40
N TYR A 488 -6.64 19.90 -1.59
CA TYR A 488 -6.47 20.38 -0.23
C TYR A 488 -5.31 21.37 -0.17
N ARG A 489 -5.56 22.61 0.22
CA ARG A 489 -4.53 23.64 0.36
C ARG A 489 -4.22 23.86 1.83
N ARG A 490 -2.96 23.66 2.19
CA ARG A 490 -2.46 23.78 3.56
C ARG A 490 -1.14 24.52 3.57
N GLY A 491 -1.02 25.49 4.47
CA GLY A 491 0.14 26.38 4.53
C GLY A 491 0.36 27.08 3.19
N ARG A 492 1.56 26.94 2.59
CA ARG A 492 1.85 27.43 1.23
C ARG A 492 1.76 26.35 0.15
N GLY A 493 1.50 25.11 0.54
CA GLY A 493 1.51 23.95 -0.34
C GLY A 493 0.10 23.41 -0.59
N ALA A 494 0.05 22.25 -1.21
CA ALA A 494 -1.21 21.59 -1.53
C ALA A 494 -1.05 20.07 -1.66
N VAL A 495 -2.15 19.36 -1.42
CA VAL A 495 -2.33 17.95 -1.73
C VAL A 495 -3.43 17.85 -2.77
N LEU A 496 -3.14 17.22 -3.90
CA LEU A 496 -4.18 16.76 -4.80
C LEU A 496 -4.35 15.27 -4.59
N ASN A 497 -5.42 14.93 -3.89
CA ASN A 497 -5.70 13.58 -3.43
C ASN A 497 -6.79 12.94 -4.30
N ALA A 498 -6.38 12.04 -5.18
CA ALA A 498 -7.25 11.13 -5.91
C ALA A 498 -7.38 9.85 -5.08
N GLY A 499 -8.23 9.92 -4.05
CA GLY A 499 -8.35 8.95 -2.96
C GLY A 499 -8.82 7.56 -3.40
N SER A 500 -8.00 6.81 -4.14
CA SER A 500 -8.26 5.43 -4.53
C SER A 500 -6.98 4.65 -4.81
N CYS A 501 -6.94 3.42 -4.33
CA CYS A 501 -5.86 2.47 -4.61
C CYS A 501 -5.74 2.13 -6.09
N GLU A 502 -6.86 2.15 -6.82
CA GLU A 502 -6.94 1.64 -8.19
C GLU A 502 -6.86 2.72 -9.26
N TRP A 503 -6.42 3.94 -8.92
CA TRP A 503 -6.12 4.96 -9.92
C TRP A 503 -5.24 4.42 -11.07
N VAL A 504 -4.25 3.61 -10.70
CA VAL A 504 -3.29 2.99 -11.63
C VAL A 504 -3.95 2.06 -12.66
N ALA A 505 -5.15 1.53 -12.40
CA ALA A 505 -5.89 0.73 -13.39
C ALA A 505 -6.18 1.51 -14.67
N GLY A 506 -6.39 2.84 -14.57
CA GLY A 506 -6.54 3.71 -15.73
C GLY A 506 -5.28 3.80 -16.57
N LEU A 507 -4.11 3.87 -15.93
CA LEU A 507 -2.83 3.92 -16.63
C LEU A 507 -2.48 2.58 -17.28
N ILE A 508 -2.76 1.47 -16.60
CA ILE A 508 -2.59 0.11 -17.15
C ILE A 508 -3.47 -0.08 -18.40
N LYS A 509 -4.73 0.37 -18.33
CA LYS A 509 -5.70 0.24 -19.43
C LYS A 509 -5.61 1.35 -20.48
N ARG A 510 -4.67 2.29 -20.34
CA ARG A 510 -4.49 3.44 -21.25
C ARG A 510 -5.77 4.29 -21.41
N ASP A 511 -6.48 4.51 -20.30
CA ASP A 511 -7.63 5.41 -20.28
C ASP A 511 -7.15 6.85 -20.53
N ALA A 512 -7.46 7.38 -21.72
CA ALA A 512 -6.92 8.65 -22.22
C ALA A 512 -7.25 9.83 -21.30
N THR A 513 -8.40 9.82 -20.63
CA THR A 513 -8.79 10.91 -19.76
C THR A 513 -8.06 10.82 -18.42
N VAL A 514 -7.92 9.61 -17.88
CA VAL A 514 -7.12 9.37 -16.67
C VAL A 514 -5.65 9.75 -16.90
N GLU A 515 -5.04 9.30 -18.00
CA GLU A 515 -3.65 9.64 -18.34
C GLU A 515 -3.46 11.17 -18.47
N ARG A 516 -4.43 11.87 -19.06
CA ARG A 516 -4.40 13.35 -19.20
C ARG A 516 -4.44 14.05 -17.85
N VAL A 517 -5.36 13.64 -16.97
CA VAL A 517 -5.47 14.18 -15.61
C VAL A 517 -4.18 13.91 -14.84
N THR A 518 -3.69 12.67 -14.83
CA THR A 518 -2.43 12.29 -14.17
C THR A 518 -1.25 13.11 -14.66
N ARG A 519 -1.06 13.22 -15.98
CA ARG A 519 0.05 13.99 -16.56
C ARG A 519 -0.02 15.46 -16.16
N ARG A 520 -1.21 16.05 -16.18
CA ARG A 520 -1.41 17.47 -15.80
C ARG A 520 -1.04 17.71 -14.34
N ILE A 521 -1.46 16.83 -13.44
CA ILE A 521 -1.14 16.91 -12.01
C ILE A 521 0.37 16.79 -11.78
N LEU A 522 1.02 15.86 -12.49
CA LEU A 522 2.45 15.59 -12.31
C LEU A 522 3.39 16.58 -12.98
N THR A 523 2.95 17.32 -13.99
CA THR A 523 3.85 18.17 -14.81
C THR A 523 3.40 19.62 -14.94
N GLY A 524 2.10 19.89 -14.76
CA GLY A 524 1.53 21.23 -14.86
C GLY A 524 1.79 22.08 -13.62
N PRO A 525 1.59 23.41 -13.72
CA PRO A 525 1.58 24.28 -12.56
C PRO A 525 0.31 24.02 -11.73
N TRP A 526 0.45 23.97 -10.41
CA TRP A 526 -0.72 24.02 -9.54
C TRP A 526 -1.01 25.50 -9.32
N ALA A 527 -2.27 25.89 -9.49
CA ALA A 527 -2.64 27.31 -9.41
C ALA A 527 -2.33 27.82 -8.00
N VAL A 528 -1.26 28.61 -7.87
CA VAL A 528 -0.95 29.35 -6.65
C VAL A 528 -2.02 30.43 -6.55
N ALA A 529 -2.82 30.38 -5.49
CA ALA A 529 -3.81 31.41 -5.18
C ALA A 529 -3.13 32.77 -4.94
#